data_AF-A0AAP5N4D4-F1
#
_entry.id   AF-A0AAP5N4D4-F1
#
_cell.length_a   1.000
_cell.length_b   1.000
_cell.length_c   1.000
_cell.angle_alpha   90.00
_cell.angle_beta   90.00
_cell.angle_gamma   90.00
#
_symmetry.space_group_name_H-M   'P 1'
#
loop_
_entity.id
_entity.type
_entity.pdbx_description
1 polymer ?
#
loop_
_entity_poly.entity_id
_entity_poly.type
_entity_poly.pdbx_seq_one_letter_code
_entity_poly.pdbx_strand_id
1 'polypeptide(L)'
;MVKPEKNKETKKETIGDHVFAITVLALMLLFILSIPFFIFYGVLKLVSLTPYVSINSSSTFESMVIVFKFFVITVVTLLIVDGFFCLILIKKKGLFNLILEELLVLMVMYLYVLIYSLYSEDIVIKDIGVALVSLSLFVLYLLIHLLDFVVEKLKSKQRNN
;
A
#
# COMPACT_ATOMS: atom_id res chain seq x y z
N MET A 1 33.28 16.33 -53.46
CA MET A 1 32.40 17.09 -52.53
C MET A 1 32.00 16.16 -51.41
N VAL A 2 32.65 16.26 -50.26
CA VAL A 2 32.32 15.48 -49.06
C VAL A 2 31.24 16.26 -48.30
N LYS A 3 30.07 15.64 -48.07
CA LYS A 3 29.01 16.22 -47.23
C LYS A 3 29.52 16.33 -45.80
N PRO A 4 29.33 17.46 -45.10
CA PRO A 4 29.71 17.55 -43.71
C PRO A 4 28.81 16.61 -42.89
N GLU A 5 29.44 15.71 -42.12
CA GLU A 5 28.79 14.94 -41.08
C GLU A 5 28.13 15.93 -40.10
N LYS A 6 26.82 15.75 -39.87
CA LYS A 6 26.13 16.44 -38.78
C LYS A 6 26.78 16.00 -37.47
N ASN A 7 27.63 16.86 -36.92
CA ASN A 7 28.03 16.79 -35.52
C ASN A 7 26.76 16.70 -34.68
N LYS A 8 26.50 15.52 -34.10
CA LYS A 8 25.54 15.39 -33.00
C LYS A 8 26.19 16.10 -31.82
N GLU A 9 25.86 17.37 -31.61
CA GLU A 9 26.17 18.05 -30.36
C GLU A 9 25.59 17.21 -29.23
N THR A 10 26.46 16.53 -28.49
CA THR A 10 26.14 15.92 -27.22
C THR A 10 25.72 17.06 -26.30
N LYS A 11 24.41 17.30 -26.17
CA LYS A 11 23.85 18.24 -25.20
C LYS A 11 24.47 17.90 -23.84
N LYS A 12 25.33 18.78 -23.32
CA LYS A 12 25.89 18.63 -21.99
C LYS A 12 24.73 18.75 -21.01
N GLU A 13 24.46 17.67 -20.28
CA GLU A 13 23.49 17.67 -19.19
C GLU A 13 23.82 18.82 -18.24
N THR A 14 22.86 19.70 -18.01
CA THR A 14 23.05 20.87 -17.16
C THR A 14 22.66 20.49 -15.73
N ILE A 15 23.29 21.10 -14.71
CA ILE A 15 22.92 20.89 -13.28
C ILE A 15 21.40 21.10 -13.07
N GLY A 16 20.79 22.02 -13.83
CA GLY A 16 19.34 22.23 -13.84
C GLY A 16 18.52 21.02 -14.31
N ASP A 17 19.02 20.23 -15.26
CA ASP A 17 18.36 19.00 -15.74
C ASP A 17 18.33 17.94 -14.63
N HIS A 18 19.42 17.83 -13.85
CA HIS A 18 19.47 16.92 -12.70
C HIS A 18 18.54 17.35 -11.56
N VAL A 19 18.52 18.64 -11.21
CA VAL A 19 17.61 19.16 -10.17
C VAL A 19 16.15 19.00 -10.59
N PHE A 20 15.84 19.26 -11.86
CA PHE A 20 14.50 19.04 -12.41
C PHE A 20 14.11 17.56 -12.35
N ALA A 21 15.00 16.65 -12.78
CA ALA A 21 14.75 15.21 -12.74
C ALA A 21 14.54 14.71 -11.29
N ILE A 22 15.35 15.14 -10.33
CA ILE A 22 15.18 14.80 -8.90
C ILE A 22 13.83 15.31 -8.39
N THR A 23 13.46 16.54 -8.73
CA THR A 23 12.19 17.14 -8.29
C THR A 23 10.99 16.37 -8.85
N VAL A 24 11.02 16.03 -10.14
CA VAL A 24 9.97 15.25 -10.78
C VAL A 24 9.87 13.86 -10.17
N LEU A 25 11.01 13.19 -9.94
CA LEU A 25 11.04 11.88 -9.29
C LEU A 25 10.48 11.93 -7.87
N ALA A 26 10.89 12.92 -7.08
CA ALA A 26 10.38 13.12 -5.72
C ALA A 26 8.86 13.36 -5.72
N LEU A 27 8.37 14.17 -6.67
CA LEU A 27 6.94 14.43 -6.82
C LEU A 27 6.17 13.17 -7.22
N MET A 28 6.70 12.37 -8.17
CA MET A 28 6.12 11.09 -8.57
C MET A 28 6.02 10.12 -7.39
N LEU A 29 7.11 9.95 -6.63
CA LEU A 29 7.12 9.11 -5.43
C LEU A 29 6.11 9.60 -4.38
N LEU A 30 6.03 10.92 -4.19
CA LEU A 30 5.07 11.52 -3.27
C LEU A 30 3.64 11.22 -3.69
N PHE A 31 3.29 11.32 -4.96
CA PHE A 31 1.95 10.95 -5.46
C PHE A 31 1.65 9.47 -5.28
N ILE A 32 2.60 8.60 -5.64
CA ILE A 32 2.47 7.14 -5.52
C ILE A 32 2.22 6.73 -4.07
N LEU A 33 2.87 7.39 -3.10
CA LEU A 33 2.68 7.09 -1.68
C LEU A 33 1.43 7.77 -1.10
N SER A 34 1.11 8.99 -1.54
CA SER A 34 0.02 9.80 -0.97
C SER A 34 -1.35 9.21 -1.26
N ILE A 35 -1.60 8.75 -2.49
CA ILE A 35 -2.91 8.20 -2.88
C ILE A 35 -3.32 7.00 -2.01
N PRO A 36 -2.52 5.92 -1.89
CA PRO A 36 -2.89 4.79 -1.04
C PRO A 36 -2.99 5.18 0.43
N PHE A 37 -2.13 6.11 0.90
CA PHE A 37 -2.23 6.64 2.26
C PHE A 37 -3.57 7.37 2.49
N PHE A 38 -4.03 8.22 1.58
CA PHE A 38 -5.29 8.94 1.76
C PHE A 38 -6.51 8.00 1.72
N ILE A 39 -6.48 6.97 0.87
CA ILE A 39 -7.52 5.92 0.86
C ILE A 39 -7.55 5.21 2.22
N PHE A 40 -6.38 4.77 2.68
CA PHE A 40 -6.22 4.12 3.99
C PHE A 40 -6.71 5.01 5.14
N TYR A 41 -6.30 6.28 5.13
CA TYR A 41 -6.72 7.27 6.11
C TYR A 41 -8.25 7.45 6.12
N GLY A 42 -8.86 7.54 4.93
CA GLY A 42 -10.32 7.63 4.79
C GLY A 42 -11.03 6.43 5.41
N VAL A 43 -10.56 5.21 5.13
CA VAL A 43 -11.13 3.99 5.70
C VAL A 43 -10.98 3.94 7.22
N LEU A 44 -9.78 4.21 7.75
CA LEU A 44 -9.56 4.25 9.20
C LEU A 44 -10.40 5.34 9.87
N LYS A 45 -10.59 6.48 9.20
CA LYS A 45 -11.44 7.55 9.72
C LYS A 45 -12.90 7.13 9.78
N LEU A 46 -13.42 6.43 8.77
CA LEU A 46 -14.77 5.86 8.79
C LEU A 46 -14.93 4.83 9.91
N VAL A 47 -13.95 3.95 10.09
CA VAL A 47 -13.92 2.98 11.19
C VAL A 47 -13.91 3.68 12.55
N SER A 48 -13.18 4.79 12.68
CA SER A 48 -13.13 5.59 13.91
C SER A 48 -14.42 6.36 14.24
N LEU A 49 -15.43 6.33 13.36
CA LEU A 49 -16.77 6.84 13.69
C LEU A 49 -17.57 5.86 14.55
N THR A 50 -17.12 4.60 14.65
CA THR A 50 -17.72 3.60 15.53
C THR A 50 -17.28 3.82 16.98
N PRO A 51 -18.06 3.36 17.98
CA PRO A 51 -17.67 3.49 19.39
C PRO A 51 -16.49 2.57 19.78
N TYR A 52 -16.07 1.69 18.87
CA TYR A 52 -15.06 0.65 19.12
C TYR A 52 -13.66 1.06 18.70
N VAL A 53 -13.50 2.14 17.94
CA VAL A 53 -12.19 2.60 17.46
C VAL A 53 -12.11 4.11 17.62
N SER A 54 -11.07 4.59 18.29
CA SER A 54 -10.82 6.01 18.49
C SER A 54 -9.37 6.33 18.18
N ILE A 55 -9.13 7.41 17.45
CA ILE A 55 -7.78 7.92 17.19
C ILE A 55 -7.50 8.97 18.27
N ASN A 56 -6.48 8.74 19.10
CA ASN A 56 -6.14 9.62 20.21
C ASN A 56 -5.36 10.84 19.68
N SER A 57 -6.08 11.84 19.19
CA SER A 57 -5.50 13.03 18.57
C SER A 57 -6.21 14.30 19.01
N SER A 58 -5.43 15.37 19.27
CA SER A 58 -5.93 16.71 19.58
C SER A 58 -6.21 17.55 18.32
N SER A 59 -5.67 17.16 17.16
CA SER A 59 -5.82 17.88 15.89
C SER A 59 -5.88 16.94 14.68
N THR A 60 -6.38 17.45 13.55
CA THR A 60 -6.41 16.69 12.29
C THR A 60 -5.02 16.29 11.82
N PHE A 61 -4.03 17.16 11.99
CA PHE A 61 -2.64 16.86 11.59
C PHE A 61 -2.06 15.73 12.43
N GLU A 62 -2.27 15.77 13.75
CA GLU A 62 -1.85 14.70 14.64
C GLU A 62 -2.55 13.37 14.31
N SER A 63 -3.85 13.40 14.01
CA SER A 63 -4.59 12.23 13.52
C SER A 63 -3.97 11.65 12.24
N MET A 64 -3.58 12.50 11.29
CA MET A 64 -2.91 12.04 10.06
C MET A 64 -1.56 11.39 10.36
N VAL A 65 -0.75 11.97 11.26
CA VAL A 65 0.56 11.42 11.64
C VAL A 65 0.40 10.06 12.31
N ILE A 66 -0.56 9.91 13.23
CA ILE A 66 -0.86 8.62 13.88
C ILE A 66 -1.25 7.56 12.85
N VAL A 67 -2.18 7.89 11.97
CA VAL A 67 -2.63 6.95 10.94
C VAL A 67 -1.53 6.65 9.94
N PHE A 68 -0.63 7.60 9.65
CA PHE A 68 0.53 7.38 8.80
C PHE A 68 1.52 6.38 9.41
N LYS A 69 1.79 6.48 10.72
CA LYS A 69 2.61 5.46 11.42
C LYS A 69 1.97 4.09 11.32
N PHE A 70 0.66 3.99 11.57
CA PHE A 70 -0.09 2.75 11.44
C PHE A 70 -0.05 2.18 10.01
N PHE A 71 -0.20 3.05 9.00
CA PHE A 71 -0.09 2.71 7.58
C PHE A 71 1.28 2.13 7.23
N VAL A 72 2.37 2.80 7.63
CA VAL A 72 3.74 2.32 7.36
C VAL A 72 3.96 0.94 7.96
N ILE A 73 3.55 0.73 9.22
CA ILE A 73 3.67 -0.58 9.88
C ILE A 73 2.84 -1.62 9.13
N THR A 74 1.60 -1.30 8.75
CA THR A 74 0.72 -2.21 7.99
C THR A 74 1.36 -2.64 6.68
N VAL A 75 1.92 -1.70 5.91
CA VAL A 75 2.60 -1.99 4.64
C VAL A 75 3.81 -2.91 4.87
N VAL A 76 4.62 -2.63 5.89
CA VAL A 76 5.77 -3.48 6.24
C VAL A 76 5.31 -4.90 6.61
N THR A 77 4.27 -5.02 7.43
CA THR A 77 3.70 -6.33 7.79
C THR A 77 3.20 -7.09 6.56
N LEU A 78 2.48 -6.43 5.65
CA LEU A 78 2.01 -7.05 4.41
C LEU A 78 3.15 -7.56 3.54
N LEU A 79 4.18 -6.75 3.32
CA LEU A 79 5.35 -7.15 2.53
C LEU A 79 6.03 -8.40 3.10
N ILE A 80 6.13 -8.51 4.43
CA ILE A 80 6.67 -9.68 5.10
C ILE A 80 5.77 -10.90 4.86
N VAL A 81 4.46 -10.74 5.04
CA VAL A 81 3.46 -11.79 4.89
C VAL A 81 3.41 -12.33 3.46
N ASP A 82 3.30 -11.44 2.47
CA ASP A 82 3.33 -11.79 1.04
C ASP A 82 4.65 -12.48 0.67
N GLY A 83 5.78 -12.02 1.24
CA GLY A 83 7.08 -12.67 1.07
C GLY A 83 7.12 -14.10 1.60
N PHE A 84 6.56 -14.35 2.80
CA PHE A 84 6.43 -15.70 3.36
C PHE A 84 5.52 -16.59 2.53
N PHE A 85 4.36 -16.09 2.10
CA PHE A 85 3.45 -16.85 1.26
C PHE A 85 4.07 -17.21 -0.08
N CYS A 86 4.75 -16.26 -0.73
CA CYS A 86 5.46 -16.50 -1.97
C CYS A 86 6.46 -17.67 -1.81
N LEU A 87 7.22 -17.72 -0.70
CA LEU A 87 8.16 -18.82 -0.45
C LEU A 87 7.47 -20.19 -0.21
N ILE A 88 6.33 -20.20 0.49
CA ILE A 88 5.64 -21.43 0.90
C ILE A 88 4.75 -22.01 -0.21
N LEU A 89 4.10 -21.15 -1.00
CA LEU A 89 2.99 -21.53 -1.90
C LEU A 89 3.37 -21.76 -3.36
N ILE A 90 4.64 -21.54 -3.76
CA ILE A 90 5.16 -21.80 -5.12
C ILE A 90 4.77 -23.18 -5.69
N LYS A 91 4.46 -24.17 -4.85
CA LYS A 91 4.24 -25.57 -5.26
C LYS A 91 2.78 -26.03 -5.40
N LYS A 92 1.76 -25.23 -5.07
CA LYS A 92 0.37 -25.76 -5.09
C LYS A 92 -0.65 -24.81 -5.72
N LYS A 93 -1.10 -25.14 -6.93
CA LYS A 93 -2.16 -24.42 -7.67
C LYS A 93 -3.53 -25.05 -7.40
N GLY A 94 -4.48 -24.27 -6.87
CA GLY A 94 -5.88 -24.69 -6.69
C GLY A 94 -6.71 -23.65 -5.96
N LEU A 95 -8.01 -23.56 -6.26
CA LEU A 95 -8.94 -22.59 -5.65
C LEU A 95 -8.99 -22.70 -4.12
N PHE A 96 -8.92 -23.92 -3.59
CA PHE A 96 -8.92 -24.16 -2.14
C PHE A 96 -7.71 -23.52 -1.45
N ASN A 97 -6.54 -23.55 -2.09
CA ASN A 97 -5.34 -22.94 -1.52
C ASN A 97 -5.41 -21.41 -1.56
N LEU A 98 -6.01 -20.83 -2.60
CA LEU A 98 -6.23 -19.40 -2.67
C LEU A 98 -7.13 -18.94 -1.52
N ILE A 99 -8.24 -19.65 -1.28
CA ILE A 99 -9.13 -19.34 -0.15
C ILE A 99 -8.39 -19.47 1.19
N LEU A 100 -7.56 -20.52 1.34
CA LEU A 100 -6.78 -20.74 2.56
C LEU A 100 -5.72 -19.64 2.78
N GLU A 101 -5.08 -19.18 1.71
CA GLU A 101 -4.09 -18.10 1.72
C GLU A 101 -4.75 -16.80 2.20
N GLU A 102 -5.86 -16.41 1.59
CA GLU A 102 -6.62 -15.22 1.96
C GLU A 102 -7.13 -15.29 3.42
N LEU A 103 -7.58 -16.46 3.86
CA LEU A 103 -7.99 -16.66 5.26
C LEU A 103 -6.80 -16.51 6.21
N LEU A 104 -5.61 -16.96 5.81
CA LEU A 104 -4.41 -16.84 6.62
C LEU A 104 -3.89 -15.39 6.64
N VAL A 105 -4.00 -14.64 5.54
CA VAL A 105 -3.77 -13.19 5.53
C VAL A 105 -4.72 -12.49 6.51
N LEU A 106 -6.02 -12.82 6.48
CA LEU A 106 -6.99 -12.26 7.42
C LEU A 106 -6.65 -12.59 8.88
N MET A 107 -6.22 -13.83 9.16
CA MET A 107 -5.76 -14.22 10.50
C MET A 107 -4.52 -13.42 10.95
N VAL A 108 -3.56 -13.23 10.05
CA VAL A 108 -2.37 -12.42 10.36
C VAL A 108 -2.74 -10.96 10.59
N MET A 109 -3.66 -10.41 9.78
CA MET A 109 -4.20 -9.06 9.99
C MET A 109 -4.93 -8.92 11.32
N TYR A 110 -5.69 -9.94 11.72
CA TYR A 110 -6.32 -9.98 13.02
C TYR A 110 -5.30 -9.95 14.15
N LEU A 111 -4.29 -10.82 14.09
CA LEU A 111 -3.23 -10.87 15.09
C LEU A 111 -2.42 -9.57 15.14
N TYR A 112 -2.11 -8.99 13.99
CA TYR A 112 -1.42 -7.71 13.87
C TYR A 112 -2.18 -6.60 14.58
N VAL A 113 -3.46 -6.41 14.27
CA VAL A 113 -4.29 -5.38 14.88
C VAL A 113 -4.48 -5.64 16.37
N LEU A 114 -4.63 -6.90 16.78
CA LEU A 114 -4.72 -7.28 18.18
C LEU A 114 -3.44 -6.87 18.93
N ILE A 115 -2.27 -7.22 18.41
CA ILE A 115 -0.99 -6.81 19.00
C ILE A 115 -0.89 -5.29 19.03
N TYR A 116 -1.23 -4.60 17.94
CA TYR A 116 -1.20 -3.14 17.89
C TYR A 116 -2.10 -2.52 18.97
N SER A 117 -3.31 -3.07 19.17
CA SER A 117 -4.25 -2.59 20.19
C SER A 117 -3.75 -2.77 21.62
N LEU A 118 -2.86 -3.74 21.86
CA LEU A 118 -2.29 -4.01 23.19
C LEU A 118 -1.08 -3.13 23.52
N TYR A 119 -0.35 -2.65 22.49
CA TYR A 119 0.92 -1.94 22.67
C TYR A 119 0.86 -0.45 22.32
N SER A 120 -0.10 -0.03 21.49
CA SER A 120 -0.22 1.35 21.03
C SER A 120 -1.42 2.05 21.66
N GLU A 121 -1.17 3.23 22.23
CA GLU A 121 -2.22 4.13 22.73
C GLU A 121 -2.68 5.15 21.68
N ASP A 122 -2.05 5.15 20.50
CA ASP A 122 -2.33 6.12 19.43
C ASP A 122 -3.70 5.87 18.77
N ILE A 123 -4.04 4.59 18.54
CA ILE A 123 -5.35 4.14 18.07
C ILE A 123 -5.92 3.19 19.11
N VAL A 124 -6.91 3.66 19.85
CA VAL A 124 -7.60 2.90 20.87
C VAL A 124 -8.64 2.01 20.20
N ILE A 125 -8.48 0.69 20.31
CA ILE A 125 -9.34 -0.32 19.70
C ILE A 125 -9.97 -1.16 20.81
N LYS A 126 -11.30 -1.24 20.87
CA LYS A 126 -12.07 -1.91 21.93
C LYS A 126 -12.95 -3.02 21.38
N ASP A 127 -13.11 -4.10 22.14
CA ASP A 127 -14.05 -5.20 21.88
C ASP A 127 -13.99 -5.69 20.41
N ILE A 128 -15.10 -5.53 19.67
CA ILE A 128 -15.23 -5.93 18.26
C ILE A 128 -14.42 -5.04 17.30
N GLY A 129 -13.86 -3.93 17.78
CA GLY A 129 -13.04 -3.01 17.01
C GLY A 129 -11.83 -3.67 16.36
N VAL A 130 -11.24 -4.69 17.02
CA VAL A 130 -10.13 -5.46 16.44
C VAL A 130 -10.57 -6.13 15.15
N ALA A 131 -11.69 -6.86 15.18
CA ALA A 131 -12.25 -7.50 14.00
C ALA A 131 -12.62 -6.47 12.91
N LEU A 132 -13.16 -5.32 13.30
CA LEU A 132 -13.61 -4.29 12.37
C LEU A 132 -12.44 -3.61 11.64
N VAL A 133 -11.37 -3.29 12.35
CA VAL A 133 -10.13 -2.75 11.75
C VAL A 133 -9.48 -3.82 10.87
N SER A 134 -9.30 -5.04 11.35
CA SER A 134 -8.69 -6.12 10.57
C SER A 134 -9.46 -6.45 9.29
N LEU A 135 -10.80 -6.48 9.36
CA LEU A 135 -11.64 -6.68 8.18
C LEU A 135 -11.50 -5.51 7.19
N SER A 136 -11.41 -4.27 7.70
CA SER A 136 -11.21 -3.10 6.85
C SER A 136 -9.85 -3.14 6.14
N LEU A 137 -8.79 -3.54 6.84
CA LEU A 137 -7.47 -3.76 6.27
C LEU A 137 -7.48 -4.88 5.22
N PHE A 138 -8.18 -5.98 5.51
CA PHE A 138 -8.30 -7.10 4.61
C PHE A 138 -9.08 -6.74 3.33
N VAL A 139 -10.17 -5.96 3.45
CA VAL A 139 -10.88 -5.44 2.27
C VAL A 139 -9.98 -4.54 1.43
N LEU A 140 -9.18 -3.67 2.04
CA LEU A 140 -8.19 -2.86 1.32
C LEU A 140 -7.15 -3.74 0.60
N TYR A 141 -6.65 -4.78 1.25
CA TYR A 141 -5.73 -5.75 0.66
C TYR A 141 -6.32 -6.45 -0.57
N LEU A 142 -7.56 -6.93 -0.46
CA LEU A 142 -8.28 -7.57 -1.57
C LEU A 142 -8.51 -6.60 -2.74
N LEU A 143 -8.84 -5.34 -2.45
CA LEU A 143 -9.03 -4.33 -3.49
C LEU A 143 -7.74 -4.10 -4.30
N ILE A 144 -6.57 -4.10 -3.65
CA ILE A 144 -5.28 -3.99 -4.33
C ILE A 144 -5.05 -5.19 -5.24
N HIS A 145 -5.24 -6.41 -4.72
CA HIS A 145 -5.09 -7.64 -5.51
C HIS A 145 -6.06 -7.72 -6.70
N LEU A 146 -7.30 -7.25 -6.52
CA LEU A 146 -8.28 -7.15 -7.60
C LEU A 146 -7.85 -6.15 -8.67
N LEU A 147 -7.32 -4.99 -8.27
CA LEU A 147 -6.80 -4.00 -9.21
C LEU A 147 -5.64 -4.57 -10.03
N ASP A 148 -4.69 -5.24 -9.38
CA ASP A 148 -3.56 -5.86 -10.08
C ASP A 148 -4.01 -6.91 -11.09
N PHE A 149 -4.95 -7.78 -10.69
CA PHE A 149 -5.54 -8.78 -11.58
C PHE A 149 -6.25 -8.14 -12.80
N VAL A 150 -7.02 -7.06 -12.59
CA VAL A 150 -7.70 -6.33 -13.66
C VAL A 150 -6.70 -5.66 -14.60
N VAL A 151 -5.66 -5.02 -14.05
CA VAL A 151 -4.60 -4.37 -14.84
C VAL A 151 -3.84 -5.39 -15.69
N GLU A 152 -3.49 -6.54 -15.13
CA GLU A 152 -2.82 -7.62 -15.87
C GLU A 152 -3.71 -8.17 -17.00
N LYS A 153 -5.00 -8.35 -16.73
CA LYS A 153 -5.98 -8.79 -17.73
C LYS A 153 -6.17 -7.76 -18.86
N LEU A 154 -6.16 -6.47 -18.55
CA LEU A 154 -6.22 -5.41 -19.56
C LEU A 154 -4.97 -5.38 -20.44
N LYS A 155 -3.78 -5.51 -19.83
CA LYS A 155 -2.51 -5.52 -20.54
C LYS A 155 -2.36 -6.73 -21.47
N SER A 156 -2.80 -7.92 -21.04
CA SER A 156 -2.82 -9.11 -21.89
C SER A 156 -3.79 -8.99 -23.07
N LYS A 157 -4.96 -8.36 -22.87
CA LYS A 157 -5.92 -8.08 -23.95
C LYS A 157 -5.37 -7.10 -24.99
N GLN A 158 -4.65 -6.06 -24.57
CA GLN A 158 -4.00 -5.12 -25.50
C GLN A 158 -2.82 -5.74 -26.27
N ARG A 159 -2.15 -6.76 -25.71
CA ARG A 159 -1.01 -7.42 -26.37
C ARG A 159 -1.45 -8.45 -27.43
N ASN A 160 -2.71 -8.90 -27.35
CA ASN A 160 -3.31 -9.89 -28.25
C ASN A 160 -4.17 -9.25 -29.37
N ASN A 161 -4.28 -7.93 -29.40
CA ASN A 161 -4.91 -7.11 -30.45
C ASN A 161 -3.85 -6.29 -31.19
#